data_AF-A0A9P8BW18-F1
#
_entry.id   AF-A0A9P8BW18-F1
#
_cell.length_a   1.000
_cell.length_b   1.000
_cell.length_c   1.000
_cell.angle_alpha   90.00
_cell.angle_beta   90.00
_cell.angle_gamma   90.00
#
_symmetry.space_group_name_H-M   'P 1'
#
loop_
_entity.id
_entity.type
_entity.pdbx_description
1 polymer ?
#
loop_
_entity_poly.entity_id
_entity_poly.type
_entity_poly.pdbx_seq_one_letter_code
_entity_poly.pdbx_strand_id
1 'polypeptide(L)'
;MEDTQSFRLTKTTDTMEITLNHVDGQNIIYWEDIEKAFPGVKRVSNGHSVIKFLRGSDQQGILDVVLSTSVQPVLANPAEFDPVGGETNAPVGAPVNNKIAVAFRATPPIPETPVRDIGLLDTPSSPSSTTDAASKATVFQQIRFISLLAPEVQGTVRASSDIYQAFSKAIKYGNGEVSRRELRQELGGHFQKLEVMVVKNFDLQEAMLAKQEEVKQLQEQVLSNQEEMNQLQEQVLSNQEEMKQLQQRALDQLAMLQSRVQAVLTQTYELHEYPIPRLFVVLPQDPSGWDAVNPFSNKFRLYFLCECGEHTRSINCKTDISHDIHFAKHEGYEIVRPSEFFQQYGPYVLTILKMLKFGVSVAGVAVPAISHLVRSDAIDQATAGLQQLRDNIEPGMDHVLDWMDKVSVNEGEAVDEFSKQMEKKEALEGADLRKLDTFLKDKDGNKVLGNLYRTVTDEGHVKWVCIDHYRMNYLENSAKEFLRVLDSVGGSFSENVGRVDVRLQSRALAEHFFSALGKARSVYELDIGLDWACTTSDLEALEDALRKSRVSIFDWIFNNFGRASSGNYYRHPHHMTSFSASEIFLI
;
A
#
# COMPACT_ATOMS: atom_id res chain seq x y z
N MET A 1 -24.94 19.27 -33.78
CA MET A 1 -24.35 20.46 -33.14
C MET A 1 -23.02 20.65 -33.83
N GLU A 2 -22.65 21.87 -34.18
CA GLU A 2 -21.30 22.12 -34.70
C GLU A 2 -20.33 21.99 -33.54
N ASP A 3 -19.24 21.24 -33.73
CA ASP A 3 -18.21 21.10 -32.72
C ASP A 3 -17.41 22.41 -32.69
N THR A 4 -17.32 23.04 -31.52
CA THR A 4 -16.58 24.31 -31.33
C THR A 4 -15.55 24.16 -30.22
N GLN A 5 -14.54 25.03 -30.23
CA GLN A 5 -13.54 25.15 -29.18
C GLN A 5 -13.51 26.60 -28.67
N SER A 6 -13.56 26.76 -27.35
CA SER A 6 -13.49 28.06 -26.69
C SER A 6 -12.05 28.57 -26.61
N PHE A 7 -11.85 29.83 -27.02
CA PHE A 7 -10.62 30.61 -26.86
C PHE A 7 -10.89 31.86 -26.04
N ARG A 8 -9.90 32.39 -25.34
CA ARG A 8 -9.97 33.68 -24.65
C ARG A 8 -8.66 34.44 -24.80
N LEU A 9 -8.73 35.77 -24.79
CA LEU A 9 -7.54 36.60 -24.79
C LEU A 9 -6.87 36.58 -23.41
N THR A 10 -5.54 36.62 -23.38
CA THR A 10 -4.79 36.75 -22.13
C THR A 10 -5.15 38.11 -21.53
N LYS A 11 -5.67 38.12 -20.29
CA LYS A 11 -6.21 39.29 -19.55
C LYS A 11 -7.69 39.64 -19.81
N THR A 12 -8.42 38.92 -20.66
CA THR A 12 -9.88 39.12 -20.79
C THR A 12 -10.67 37.92 -20.26
N THR A 13 -11.90 38.18 -19.83
CA THR A 13 -12.88 37.14 -19.47
C THR A 13 -13.70 36.67 -20.66
N ASP A 14 -13.63 37.40 -21.77
CA ASP A 14 -14.41 37.13 -22.97
C ASP A 14 -13.88 35.88 -23.66
N THR A 15 -14.80 34.93 -23.90
CA THR A 15 -14.54 33.69 -24.61
C THR A 15 -15.17 33.78 -25.99
N MET A 16 -14.47 33.28 -27.01
CA MET A 16 -14.99 33.11 -28.35
C MET A 16 -14.93 31.64 -28.72
N GLU A 17 -16.04 31.13 -29.26
CA GLU A 17 -16.12 29.80 -29.84
C GLU A 17 -15.64 29.84 -31.29
N ILE A 18 -14.67 29.00 -31.63
CA ILE A 18 -14.20 28.81 -33.00
C ILE A 18 -14.62 27.42 -33.45
N THR A 19 -15.27 27.33 -34.61
CA THR A 19 -15.75 26.07 -35.17
C THR A 19 -14.58 25.16 -35.56
N LEU A 20 -14.68 23.89 -35.17
CA LEU A 20 -13.73 22.85 -35.54
C LEU A 20 -14.00 22.39 -36.97
N ASN A 21 -12.95 22.27 -37.77
CA ASN A 21 -13.01 21.67 -39.10
C ASN A 21 -12.61 20.21 -39.00
N HIS A 22 -13.33 19.33 -39.70
CA HIS A 22 -13.04 17.90 -39.70
C HIS A 22 -12.34 17.51 -41.00
N VAL A 23 -11.05 17.15 -40.92
CA VAL A 23 -10.23 16.76 -42.07
C VAL A 23 -9.56 15.43 -41.73
N ASP A 24 -9.76 14.42 -42.57
CA ASP A 24 -9.17 13.08 -42.46
C ASP A 24 -9.34 12.40 -41.08
N GLY A 25 -10.48 12.64 -40.42
CA GLY A 25 -10.79 12.05 -39.10
C GLY A 25 -10.20 12.82 -37.91
N GLN A 26 -9.56 13.96 -38.14
CA GLN A 26 -9.04 14.84 -37.10
C GLN A 26 -9.82 16.16 -37.03
N ASN A 27 -9.95 16.71 -35.83
CA ASN A 27 -10.53 18.02 -35.59
C ASN A 27 -9.41 19.07 -35.60
N ILE A 28 -9.45 19.99 -36.56
CA ILE A 28 -8.44 21.02 -36.76
C ILE A 28 -9.06 22.43 -36.67
N ILE A 29 -8.24 23.39 -36.26
CA ILE A 29 -8.59 24.82 -36.30
C ILE A 29 -7.55 25.53 -37.15
N TYR A 30 -8.00 26.28 -38.15
CA TYR A 30 -7.09 27.06 -38.98
C TYR A 30 -6.63 28.30 -38.22
N TRP A 31 -5.35 28.66 -38.41
CA TRP A 31 -4.82 29.88 -37.81
C TRP A 31 -5.61 31.13 -38.23
N GLU A 32 -6.05 31.17 -39.48
CA GLU A 32 -6.85 32.26 -40.03
C GLU A 32 -8.16 32.48 -39.25
N ASP A 33 -8.78 31.41 -38.75
CA ASP A 33 -9.99 31.49 -37.92
C ASP A 33 -9.69 32.09 -36.55
N ILE A 34 -8.53 31.75 -35.97
CA ILE A 34 -8.05 32.32 -34.70
C ILE A 34 -7.68 33.79 -34.88
N GLU A 35 -6.97 34.15 -35.95
CA GLU A 35 -6.58 35.54 -36.24
C GLU A 35 -7.81 36.40 -36.58
N LYS A 36 -8.82 35.83 -37.22
CA LYS A 36 -10.10 36.49 -37.47
C LYS A 36 -10.87 36.75 -36.17
N ALA A 37 -10.85 35.81 -35.23
CA ALA A 37 -11.46 35.98 -33.90
C ALA A 37 -10.65 36.95 -33.02
N PHE A 38 -9.33 36.93 -33.14
CA PHE A 38 -8.40 37.74 -32.35
C PHE A 38 -7.36 38.44 -33.25
N PRO A 39 -7.73 39.58 -33.88
CA PRO A 39 -6.82 40.29 -34.78
C PRO A 39 -5.49 40.66 -34.11
N GLY A 40 -4.37 40.29 -34.74
CA GLY A 40 -3.01 40.56 -34.23
C GLY A 40 -2.50 39.58 -33.18
N VAL A 41 -3.20 38.47 -32.94
CA VAL A 41 -2.69 37.34 -32.16
C VAL A 41 -1.41 36.79 -32.81
N LYS A 42 -0.38 36.56 -31.99
CA LYS A 42 0.89 35.97 -32.46
C LYS A 42 1.20 34.61 -31.83
N ARG A 43 0.51 34.29 -30.73
CA ARG A 43 0.78 33.09 -29.93
C ARG A 43 -0.52 32.57 -29.32
N VAL A 44 -0.64 31.25 -29.31
CA VAL A 44 -1.73 30.51 -28.68
C VAL A 44 -1.13 29.49 -27.71
N SER A 45 -1.74 29.35 -26.54
CA SER A 45 -1.30 28.43 -25.50
C SER A 45 -2.48 27.73 -24.83
N ASN A 46 -2.32 26.44 -24.53
CA ASN A 46 -3.24 25.70 -23.69
C ASN A 46 -2.61 25.52 -22.29
N GLY A 47 -3.15 26.22 -21.30
CA GLY A 47 -2.54 26.31 -19.97
C GLY A 47 -1.14 26.92 -20.04
N HIS A 48 -0.15 26.17 -19.54
CA HIS A 48 1.27 26.57 -19.59
C HIS A 48 1.99 26.15 -20.88
N SER A 49 1.33 25.39 -21.75
CA SER A 49 1.94 24.85 -22.97
C SER A 49 1.66 25.76 -24.16
N VAL A 50 2.72 26.17 -24.86
CA VAL A 50 2.59 26.87 -26.14
C VAL A 50 2.25 25.86 -27.22
N ILE A 51 1.16 26.10 -27.93
CA ILE A 51 0.77 25.23 -29.03
C ILE A 51 1.65 25.58 -30.24
N LYS A 52 2.33 24.58 -30.81
CA LYS A 52 3.17 24.74 -32.00
C LYS A 52 2.35 24.51 -33.26
N PHE A 53 2.64 25.27 -34.30
CA PHE A 53 2.03 25.13 -35.61
C PHE A 53 2.49 23.84 -36.32
N LEU A 54 1.56 23.14 -36.95
CA LEU A 54 1.90 22.16 -37.98
C LEU A 54 1.68 22.83 -39.33
N ARG A 55 2.70 22.83 -40.19
CA ARG A 55 2.53 23.31 -41.56
C ARG A 55 2.08 22.15 -42.43
N GLY A 56 0.92 22.32 -43.08
CA GLY A 56 0.57 21.54 -44.26
C GLY A 56 1.50 21.86 -45.44
N SER A 57 1.49 20.99 -46.46
CA SER A 57 2.32 21.12 -47.68
C SER A 57 2.04 22.39 -48.51
N ASP A 58 0.98 23.12 -48.19
CA ASP A 58 0.42 24.29 -48.84
C ASP A 58 0.68 25.61 -48.10
N GLN A 59 1.56 25.62 -47.11
CA GLN A 59 1.93 26.80 -46.28
C GLN A 59 0.79 27.40 -45.43
N GLN A 60 -0.41 26.83 -45.42
CA GLN A 60 -1.43 27.18 -44.43
C GLN A 60 -1.03 26.60 -43.06
N GLY A 61 -0.98 27.47 -42.05
CA GLY A 61 -0.70 27.08 -40.67
C GLY A 61 -1.91 26.35 -40.11
N ILE A 62 -1.79 25.04 -39.90
CA ILE A 62 -2.82 24.21 -39.28
C ILE A 62 -2.43 24.01 -37.82
N LEU A 63 -3.37 24.26 -36.91
CA LEU A 63 -3.25 23.81 -35.55
C LEU A 63 -3.85 22.40 -35.50
N ASP A 64 -3.04 21.37 -35.31
CA ASP A 64 -3.56 20.04 -34.94
C ASP A 64 -3.94 20.10 -33.47
N VAL A 65 -5.24 20.13 -33.24
CA VAL A 65 -5.84 20.28 -31.93
C VAL A 65 -6.28 18.88 -31.50
N VAL A 66 -5.33 17.99 -31.19
CA VAL A 66 -5.63 16.83 -30.34
C VAL A 66 -5.77 17.31 -28.90
N LEU A 67 -6.81 18.10 -28.64
CA LEU A 67 -7.17 18.48 -27.28
C LEU A 67 -8.10 17.42 -26.73
N SER A 68 -7.60 16.66 -25.75
CA SER A 68 -8.42 15.99 -24.75
C SER A 68 -9.53 16.94 -24.31
N THR A 69 -10.76 16.43 -24.16
CA THR A 69 -12.05 17.13 -23.90
C THR A 69 -12.09 17.95 -22.59
N SER A 70 -11.07 18.79 -22.38
CA SER A 70 -10.87 19.65 -21.24
C SER A 70 -11.81 20.84 -21.33
N VAL A 71 -12.50 21.12 -20.23
CA VAL A 71 -13.51 22.18 -20.08
C VAL A 71 -12.88 23.59 -20.00
N GLN A 72 -11.56 23.74 -20.22
CA GLN A 72 -10.87 25.02 -20.06
C GLN A 72 -10.57 25.73 -21.41
N PRO A 73 -10.85 27.04 -21.53
CA PRO A 73 -10.62 27.81 -22.76
C PRO A 73 -9.12 28.05 -23.04
N VAL A 74 -8.74 27.95 -24.31
CA VAL A 74 -7.38 28.17 -24.82
C VAL A 74 -7.03 29.66 -24.81
N LEU A 75 -5.79 30.03 -24.44
CA LEU A 75 -5.34 31.41 -24.31
C LEU A 75 -4.70 31.96 -25.60
N ALA A 76 -5.12 33.14 -26.05
CA ALA A 76 -4.56 33.91 -27.17
C ALA A 76 -3.92 35.23 -26.67
N ASN A 77 -2.82 35.69 -27.26
CA ASN A 77 -2.13 36.91 -26.79
C ASN A 77 -1.82 37.90 -27.94
N PRO A 78 -2.33 39.15 -27.91
CA PRO A 78 -1.92 40.21 -28.82
C PRO A 78 -0.73 40.99 -28.23
N ALA A 79 0.17 41.48 -29.09
CA ALA A 79 1.31 42.27 -28.65
C ALA A 79 0.85 43.69 -28.24
N GLU A 80 1.07 44.09 -26.98
CA GLU A 80 0.93 45.48 -26.53
C GLU A 80 2.18 46.31 -26.93
N PHE A 81 1.94 47.50 -27.50
CA PHE A 81 2.94 48.55 -27.69
C PHE A 81 3.19 49.25 -26.34
N ASP A 82 4.45 49.34 -25.89
CA ASP A 82 4.83 50.07 -24.67
C ASP A 82 4.71 51.60 -24.86
N PRO A 83 3.98 52.33 -23.99
CA PRO A 83 4.26 53.73 -23.75
C PRO A 83 5.30 53.88 -22.63
N VAL A 84 6.23 54.79 -22.90
CA VAL A 84 7.38 55.18 -22.08
C VAL A 84 6.99 55.70 -20.69
N GLY A 85 7.63 55.15 -19.66
CA GLY A 85 8.18 55.91 -18.51
C GLY A 85 7.31 56.09 -17.26
N GLY A 86 7.83 55.67 -16.11
CA GLY A 86 7.32 56.08 -14.79
C GLY A 86 7.83 55.23 -13.63
N GLU A 87 9.02 55.54 -13.12
CA GLU A 87 9.56 55.01 -11.86
C GLU A 87 8.69 55.41 -10.65
N THR A 88 8.50 54.50 -9.69
CA THR A 88 8.50 54.84 -8.26
C THR A 88 8.99 53.67 -7.41
N ASN A 89 9.93 53.99 -6.52
CA ASN A 89 10.54 53.13 -5.50
C ASN A 89 9.63 52.97 -4.27
N ALA A 90 9.67 51.81 -3.58
CA ALA A 90 9.81 51.61 -2.11
C ALA A 90 9.56 50.11 -1.74
N PRO A 91 9.73 49.63 -0.48
CA PRO A 91 10.92 48.84 -0.12
C PRO A 91 10.63 47.45 0.50
N VAL A 92 11.66 46.59 0.39
CA VAL A 92 12.16 45.57 1.34
C VAL A 92 11.20 45.05 2.44
N GLY A 93 10.82 43.77 2.34
CA GLY A 93 10.31 42.94 3.42
C GLY A 93 11.17 41.68 3.60
N ALA A 94 11.57 41.41 4.84
CA ALA A 94 12.48 40.33 5.26
C ALA A 94 11.88 38.91 5.13
N PRO A 95 12.70 37.84 5.08
CA PRO A 95 12.23 36.48 4.87
C PRO A 95 11.74 35.83 6.17
N VAL A 96 10.55 35.22 6.11
CA VAL A 96 9.97 34.36 7.16
C VAL A 96 10.63 32.98 7.07
N ASN A 97 11.28 32.60 8.15
CA ASN A 97 12.00 31.35 8.31
C ASN A 97 11.06 30.29 8.93
N ASN A 98 10.46 29.43 8.10
CA ASN A 98 9.63 28.31 8.57
C ASN A 98 10.45 27.02 8.64
N LYS A 99 11.08 26.77 9.80
CA LYS A 99 11.52 25.44 10.22
C LYS A 99 10.34 24.69 10.84
N ILE A 100 9.75 23.75 10.10
CA ILE A 100 8.83 22.77 10.67
C ILE A 100 9.68 21.62 11.22
N ALA A 101 9.83 21.58 12.55
CA ALA A 101 10.34 20.42 13.27
C ALA A 101 9.18 19.44 13.48
N VAL A 102 9.24 18.27 12.81
CA VAL A 102 8.31 17.16 13.04
C VAL A 102 8.83 16.36 14.24
N ALA A 103 8.18 16.54 15.39
CA ALA A 103 8.40 15.73 16.58
C ALA A 103 7.62 14.41 16.46
N PHE A 104 8.32 13.28 16.47
CA PHE A 104 7.71 11.96 16.63
C PHE A 104 7.14 11.81 18.04
N ARG A 105 5.81 11.72 18.16
CA ARG A 105 5.14 11.27 19.39
C ARG A 105 5.33 9.77 19.54
N ALA A 106 6.06 9.36 20.58
CA ALA A 106 6.02 7.99 21.09
C ALA A 106 4.66 7.73 21.78
N THR A 107 4.04 6.61 21.44
CA THR A 107 2.84 6.08 22.07
C THR A 107 3.14 5.67 23.52
N PRO A 108 2.30 6.02 24.52
CA PRO A 108 2.51 5.56 25.89
C PRO A 108 2.14 4.08 26.06
N PRO A 109 2.80 3.34 26.97
CA PRO A 109 2.48 1.95 27.24
C PRO A 109 1.15 1.83 28.01
N ILE A 110 0.40 0.78 27.68
CA ILE A 110 -0.85 0.37 28.31
C ILE A 110 -0.56 -0.02 29.77
N PRO A 111 -1.35 0.45 30.76
CA PRO A 111 -1.15 0.07 32.15
C PRO A 111 -1.66 -1.36 32.39
N GLU A 112 -0.76 -2.21 32.90
CA GLU A 112 -1.09 -3.53 33.41
C GLU A 112 -2.04 -3.43 34.61
N THR A 113 -3.13 -4.18 34.57
CA THR A 113 -4.03 -4.37 35.71
C THR A 113 -3.46 -5.43 36.66
N PRO A 114 -3.53 -5.21 37.99
CA PRO A 114 -3.00 -6.15 38.95
C PRO A 114 -3.94 -7.36 39.11
N VAL A 115 -3.37 -8.55 38.93
CA VAL A 115 -3.96 -9.84 39.29
C VAL A 115 -4.24 -9.83 40.79
N ARG A 116 -5.51 -10.04 41.16
CA ARG A 116 -5.90 -10.29 42.55
C ARG A 116 -5.74 -11.78 42.85
N ASP A 117 -4.88 -12.07 43.82
CA ASP A 117 -4.83 -13.35 44.53
C ASP A 117 -6.21 -13.73 45.07
N ILE A 118 -6.71 -14.89 44.66
CA ILE A 118 -7.86 -15.56 45.28
C ILE A 118 -7.30 -16.60 46.23
N GLY A 119 -7.64 -16.41 47.52
CA GLY A 119 -7.14 -17.21 48.63
C GLY A 119 -7.55 -18.68 48.59
N LEU A 120 -6.65 -19.49 49.15
CA LEU A 120 -6.87 -20.83 49.67
C LEU A 120 -8.20 -20.93 50.43
N LEU A 121 -8.99 -21.94 50.10
CA LEU A 121 -10.09 -22.44 50.93
C LEU A 121 -9.77 -23.87 51.33
N ASP A 122 -9.65 -24.06 52.63
CA ASP A 122 -9.34 -25.32 53.31
C ASP A 122 -10.41 -26.39 53.04
N THR A 123 -9.93 -27.61 52.83
CA THR A 123 -10.70 -28.85 52.76
C THR A 123 -10.99 -29.38 54.17
N PRO A 124 -12.22 -29.79 54.52
CA PRO A 124 -12.46 -30.56 55.72
C PRO A 124 -12.39 -32.05 55.43
N SER A 125 -11.41 -32.71 56.06
CA SER A 125 -11.28 -34.16 56.15
C SER A 125 -12.36 -34.79 57.06
N SER A 126 -12.82 -35.96 56.63
CA SER A 126 -13.89 -36.82 57.15
C SER A 126 -13.79 -37.20 58.65
N PRO A 127 -14.92 -37.52 59.31
CA PRO A 127 -14.91 -38.29 60.54
C PRO A 127 -15.12 -39.79 60.30
N SER A 128 -14.25 -40.56 60.95
CA SER A 128 -14.23 -42.02 61.03
C SER A 128 -15.31 -42.61 61.93
N SER A 129 -15.75 -43.80 61.51
CA SER A 129 -16.45 -44.88 62.21
C SER A 129 -16.42 -44.93 63.75
N THR A 130 -17.60 -45.15 64.35
CA THR A 130 -17.75 -46.00 65.54
C THR A 130 -19.00 -46.88 65.40
N THR A 131 -18.77 -48.19 65.34
CA THR A 131 -19.73 -49.26 65.58
C THR A 131 -19.86 -49.54 67.08
N ASP A 132 -20.97 -50.19 67.46
CA ASP A 132 -21.31 -50.83 68.73
C ASP A 132 -22.12 -50.04 69.77
N ALA A 133 -23.45 -50.21 69.70
CA ALA A 133 -24.33 -50.34 70.88
C ALA A 133 -25.75 -50.81 70.48
N ALA A 134 -25.88 -51.99 69.87
CA ALA A 134 -27.17 -52.62 69.60
C ALA A 134 -27.53 -53.62 70.71
N SER A 135 -28.31 -53.18 71.72
CA SER A 135 -29.21 -54.06 72.52
C SER A 135 -30.09 -53.38 73.59
N LYS A 136 -30.16 -52.03 73.65
CA LYS A 136 -31.10 -51.31 74.57
C LYS A 136 -31.99 -50.24 73.90
N ALA A 137 -32.33 -50.41 72.62
CA ALA A 137 -33.00 -49.36 71.84
C ALA A 137 -34.55 -49.43 71.78
N THR A 138 -35.18 -50.55 72.15
CA THR A 138 -36.59 -50.78 71.76
C THR A 138 -37.62 -49.94 72.54
N VAL A 139 -37.29 -49.42 73.72
CA VAL A 139 -38.20 -48.54 74.50
C VAL A 139 -37.87 -47.05 74.31
N PHE A 140 -36.61 -46.70 74.02
CA PHE A 140 -36.22 -45.32 73.70
C PHE A 140 -36.56 -44.90 72.26
N GLN A 141 -36.84 -45.83 71.35
CA GLN A 141 -37.28 -45.53 69.98
C GLN A 141 -38.72 -44.98 69.90
N GLN A 142 -39.63 -45.41 70.77
CA GLN A 142 -41.02 -44.92 70.74
C GLN A 142 -41.14 -43.46 71.21
N ILE A 143 -40.29 -43.00 72.12
CA ILE A 143 -40.31 -41.60 72.59
C ILE A 143 -39.65 -40.65 71.58
N ARG A 144 -38.62 -41.10 70.83
CA ARG A 144 -38.01 -40.31 69.74
C ARG A 144 -38.96 -40.08 68.57
N PHE A 145 -39.88 -41.02 68.30
CA PHE A 145 -40.85 -40.88 67.23
C PHE A 145 -41.80 -39.70 67.45
N ILE A 146 -42.20 -39.44 68.71
CA ILE A 146 -43.09 -38.32 69.02
C ILE A 146 -42.38 -36.98 68.79
N SER A 147 -41.08 -36.89 69.09
CA SER A 147 -40.31 -35.64 68.91
C SER A 147 -40.15 -35.20 67.45
N LEU A 148 -40.29 -36.13 66.49
CA LEU A 148 -40.20 -35.88 65.05
C LEU A 148 -41.55 -35.49 64.42
N LEU A 149 -42.65 -35.63 65.16
CA LEU A 149 -43.96 -35.22 64.68
C LEU A 149 -44.09 -33.70 64.71
N ALA A 150 -44.87 -33.14 63.78
CA ALA A 150 -45.24 -31.74 63.82
C ALA A 150 -45.83 -31.37 65.20
N PRO A 151 -45.54 -30.17 65.74
CA PRO A 151 -45.95 -29.76 67.09
C PRO A 151 -47.44 -29.97 67.39
N GLU A 152 -48.29 -29.83 66.36
CA GLU A 152 -49.74 -30.02 66.42
C GLU A 152 -50.15 -31.48 66.68
N VAL A 153 -49.41 -32.43 66.09
CA VAL A 153 -49.61 -33.88 66.28
C VAL A 153 -49.09 -34.31 67.64
N GLN A 154 -47.95 -33.75 68.07
CA GLN A 154 -47.45 -33.97 69.44
C GLN A 154 -48.46 -33.51 70.50
N GLY A 155 -49.10 -32.35 70.30
CA GLY A 155 -50.14 -31.84 71.18
C GLY A 155 -51.36 -32.75 71.24
N THR A 156 -51.79 -33.29 70.10
CA THR A 156 -52.96 -34.21 70.05
C THR A 156 -52.65 -35.58 70.66
N VAL A 157 -51.44 -36.10 70.47
CA VAL A 157 -50.99 -37.35 71.11
C VAL A 157 -50.94 -37.20 72.63
N ARG A 158 -50.43 -36.06 73.14
CA ARG A 158 -50.45 -35.76 74.58
C ARG A 158 -51.87 -35.65 75.13
N ALA A 159 -52.74 -34.88 74.46
CA ALA A 159 -54.15 -34.76 74.86
C ALA A 159 -54.88 -36.12 74.89
N SER A 160 -54.64 -36.96 73.89
CA SER A 160 -55.23 -38.32 73.83
C SER A 160 -54.69 -39.22 74.96
N SER A 161 -53.40 -39.11 75.29
CA SER A 161 -52.78 -39.79 76.43
C SER A 161 -53.39 -39.34 77.76
N ASP A 162 -53.60 -38.03 77.94
CA ASP A 162 -54.19 -37.47 79.16
C ASP A 162 -55.65 -37.93 79.35
N ILE A 163 -56.44 -37.94 78.26
CA ILE A 163 -57.81 -38.48 78.25
C ILE A 163 -57.81 -39.99 78.56
N TYR A 164 -56.88 -40.76 77.99
CA TYR A 164 -56.75 -42.19 78.29
C TYR A 164 -56.37 -42.46 79.75
N GLN A 165 -55.46 -41.67 80.31
CA GLN A 165 -55.10 -41.75 81.73
C GLN A 165 -56.28 -41.42 82.63
N ALA A 166 -57.06 -40.38 82.30
CA ALA A 166 -58.28 -40.02 83.00
C ALA A 166 -59.33 -41.14 82.94
N PHE A 167 -59.52 -41.75 81.77
CA PHE A 167 -60.39 -42.92 81.56
C PHE A 167 -59.94 -44.12 82.40
N SER A 168 -58.64 -44.44 82.42
CA SER A 168 -58.10 -45.55 83.21
C SER A 168 -58.34 -45.35 84.71
N LYS A 169 -58.20 -44.12 85.22
CA LYS A 169 -58.49 -43.75 86.60
C LYS A 169 -60.00 -43.90 86.87
N ALA A 170 -60.86 -43.38 85.99
CA ALA A 170 -62.31 -43.50 86.15
C ALA A 170 -62.78 -44.96 86.21
N ILE A 171 -62.20 -45.85 85.40
CA ILE A 171 -62.46 -47.30 85.46
C ILE A 171 -62.00 -47.90 86.80
N LYS A 172 -60.81 -47.53 87.28
CA LYS A 172 -60.22 -48.08 88.51
C LYS A 172 -60.99 -47.70 89.78
N TYR A 173 -61.67 -46.56 89.77
CA TYR A 173 -62.38 -46.01 90.93
C TYR A 173 -63.92 -46.15 90.89
N GLY A 174 -64.49 -46.85 89.89
CA GLY A 174 -65.90 -47.26 89.92
C GLY A 174 -66.95 -46.15 89.79
N ASN A 175 -66.59 -44.97 89.27
CA ASN A 175 -67.52 -43.86 89.07
C ASN A 175 -68.29 -43.99 87.74
N GLY A 176 -69.61 -44.23 87.84
CA GLY A 176 -70.69 -43.80 86.93
C GLY A 176 -70.68 -44.26 85.45
N GLU A 177 -71.73 -44.98 85.02
CA GLU A 177 -71.96 -45.35 83.61
C GLU A 177 -72.14 -44.16 82.65
N VAL A 178 -72.59 -42.99 83.12
CA VAL A 178 -72.80 -41.78 82.31
C VAL A 178 -71.47 -41.21 81.80
N SER A 179 -70.39 -41.34 82.59
CA SER A 179 -69.05 -40.88 82.21
C SER A 179 -68.44 -41.71 81.07
N ARG A 180 -68.85 -42.98 80.91
CA ARG A 180 -68.27 -43.87 79.89
C ARG A 180 -68.69 -43.53 78.46
N ARG A 181 -69.92 -43.02 78.23
CA ARG A 181 -70.40 -42.69 76.88
C ARG A 181 -69.75 -41.40 76.36
N GLU A 182 -69.72 -40.36 77.19
CA GLU A 182 -69.08 -39.08 76.86
C GLU A 182 -67.58 -39.25 76.62
N LEU A 183 -66.88 -39.98 77.49
CA LEU A 183 -65.45 -40.30 77.29
C LEU A 183 -65.21 -41.11 76.02
N ARG A 184 -66.07 -42.07 75.68
CA ARG A 184 -65.91 -42.86 74.44
C ARG A 184 -66.13 -42.00 73.20
N GLN A 185 -67.06 -41.05 73.25
CA GLN A 185 -67.33 -40.13 72.15
C GLN A 185 -66.19 -39.13 71.95
N GLU A 186 -65.69 -38.53 73.04
CA GLU A 186 -64.55 -37.60 73.02
C GLU A 186 -63.27 -38.31 72.57
N LEU A 187 -62.99 -39.50 73.11
CA LEU A 187 -61.86 -40.33 72.70
C LEU A 187 -61.97 -40.74 71.22
N GLY A 188 -63.16 -41.09 70.74
CA GLY A 188 -63.42 -41.39 69.33
C GLY A 188 -63.15 -40.21 68.39
N GLY A 189 -63.57 -39.00 68.77
CA GLY A 189 -63.28 -37.77 68.03
C GLY A 189 -61.79 -37.42 68.00
N HIS A 190 -61.08 -37.63 69.11
CA HIS A 190 -59.62 -37.45 69.17
C HIS A 190 -58.87 -38.47 68.29
N PHE A 191 -59.30 -39.73 68.27
CA PHE A 191 -58.70 -40.75 67.39
C PHE A 191 -58.94 -40.44 65.91
N GLN A 192 -60.14 -40.00 65.51
CA GLN A 192 -60.41 -39.57 64.13
C GLN A 192 -59.53 -38.38 63.73
N LYS A 193 -59.40 -37.38 64.61
CA LYS A 193 -58.51 -36.23 64.35
C LYS A 193 -57.05 -36.68 64.22
N LEU A 194 -56.60 -37.58 65.09
CA LEU A 194 -55.25 -38.15 65.05
C LEU A 194 -55.01 -38.94 63.76
N GLU A 195 -55.97 -39.75 63.32
CA GLU A 195 -55.91 -40.50 62.07
C GLU A 195 -55.74 -39.58 60.86
N VAL A 196 -56.54 -38.51 60.77
CA VAL A 196 -56.40 -37.48 59.71
C VAL A 196 -55.02 -36.82 59.73
N MET A 197 -54.49 -36.51 60.92
CA MET A 197 -53.15 -35.92 61.04
C MET A 197 -52.03 -36.89 60.69
N VAL A 198 -52.17 -38.17 61.02
CA VAL A 198 -51.20 -39.21 60.65
C VAL A 198 -51.15 -39.39 59.14
N VAL A 199 -52.31 -39.44 58.46
CA VAL A 199 -52.38 -39.49 56.99
C VAL A 199 -51.72 -38.25 56.38
N LYS A 200 -52.05 -37.04 56.86
CA LYS A 200 -51.43 -35.80 56.36
C LYS A 200 -49.91 -35.77 56.57
N ASN A 201 -49.41 -36.28 57.70
CA ASN A 201 -47.97 -36.40 57.94
C ASN A 201 -47.31 -37.41 57.00
N PHE A 202 -48.00 -38.52 56.69
CA PHE A 202 -47.53 -39.49 55.73
C PHE A 202 -47.41 -38.87 54.33
N ASP A 203 -48.44 -38.17 53.87
CA ASP A 203 -48.44 -37.45 52.58
C ASP A 203 -47.31 -36.40 52.54
N LEU A 204 -47.09 -35.69 53.64
CA LEU A 204 -46.01 -34.70 53.75
C LEU A 204 -44.62 -35.36 53.68
N GLN A 205 -44.45 -36.51 54.31
CA GLN A 205 -43.19 -37.26 54.29
C GLN A 205 -42.90 -37.81 52.88
N GLU A 206 -43.93 -38.29 52.17
CA GLU A 206 -43.82 -38.71 50.77
C GLU A 206 -43.46 -37.52 49.85
N ALA A 207 -44.13 -36.38 50.01
CA ALA A 207 -43.81 -35.16 49.27
C ALA A 207 -42.38 -34.66 49.55
N MET A 208 -41.92 -34.76 50.80
CA MET A 208 -40.55 -34.40 51.19
C MET A 208 -39.52 -35.33 50.54
N LEU A 209 -39.78 -36.63 50.49
CA LEU A 209 -38.92 -37.59 49.80
C LEU A 209 -38.87 -37.33 48.29
N ALA A 210 -40.02 -37.05 47.67
CA ALA A 210 -40.09 -36.68 46.25
C ALA A 210 -39.28 -35.41 45.96
N LYS A 211 -39.36 -34.39 46.83
CA LYS A 211 -38.56 -33.17 46.70
C LYS A 211 -37.07 -33.42 46.95
N GLN A 212 -36.71 -34.32 47.84
CA GLN A 212 -35.32 -34.70 48.08
C GLN A 212 -34.71 -35.39 46.84
N GLU A 213 -35.48 -36.22 46.14
CA GLU A 213 -35.04 -36.84 44.89
C GLU A 213 -34.91 -35.81 43.75
N GLU A 214 -35.84 -34.86 43.63
CA GLU A 214 -35.74 -33.76 42.66
C GLU A 214 -34.49 -32.90 42.89
N VAL A 215 -34.17 -32.57 44.15
CA VAL A 215 -32.94 -31.85 44.51
C VAL A 215 -31.70 -32.66 44.14
N LYS A 216 -31.71 -33.97 44.36
CA LYS A 216 -30.60 -34.85 43.99
C LYS A 216 -30.38 -34.88 42.47
N GLN A 217 -31.45 -35.00 41.69
CA GLN A 217 -31.38 -34.94 40.23
C GLN A 217 -30.86 -33.59 39.71
N LEU A 218 -31.35 -32.49 40.29
CA LEU A 218 -30.85 -31.15 39.97
C LEU A 218 -29.36 -31.00 40.32
N GLN A 219 -28.92 -31.56 41.44
CA GLN A 219 -27.52 -31.53 41.85
C GLN A 219 -26.62 -32.32 40.90
N GLU A 220 -27.07 -33.48 40.42
CA GLU A 220 -26.39 -34.27 39.39
C GLU A 220 -26.33 -33.51 38.05
N GLN A 221 -27.42 -32.85 37.66
CA GLN A 221 -27.45 -32.03 36.44
C GLN A 221 -26.51 -30.82 36.52
N VAL A 222 -26.44 -30.14 37.67
CA VAL A 222 -25.52 -29.01 37.87
C VAL A 222 -24.07 -29.47 37.79
N LEU A 223 -23.74 -30.64 38.35
CA LEU A 223 -22.40 -31.23 38.24
C LEU A 223 -22.05 -31.56 36.77
N SER A 224 -22.96 -32.22 36.05
CA SER A 224 -22.78 -32.51 34.62
C SER A 224 -22.56 -31.24 33.79
N ASN A 225 -23.38 -30.21 34.00
CA ASN A 225 -23.24 -28.94 33.30
C ASN A 225 -21.93 -28.21 33.66
N GLN A 226 -21.45 -28.35 34.91
CA GLN A 226 -20.18 -27.77 35.33
C GLN A 226 -19.00 -28.48 34.66
N GLU A 227 -19.06 -29.80 34.50
CA GLU A 227 -18.04 -30.58 33.78
C GLU A 227 -17.99 -30.19 32.29
N GLU A 228 -19.15 -30.05 31.64
CA GLU A 228 -19.24 -29.58 30.24
C GLU A 228 -18.67 -28.16 30.08
N MET A 229 -18.97 -27.26 31.02
CA MET A 229 -18.44 -25.88 31.01
C MET A 229 -16.92 -25.87 31.16
N ASN A 230 -16.37 -26.71 32.04
CA ASN A 230 -14.93 -26.83 32.22
C ASN A 230 -14.25 -27.38 30.96
N GLN A 231 -14.82 -28.40 30.32
CA GLN A 231 -14.31 -28.93 29.05
C GLN A 231 -14.33 -27.89 27.93
N LEU A 232 -15.42 -27.13 27.82
CA LEU A 232 -15.52 -26.04 26.85
C LEU A 232 -14.49 -24.94 27.13
N GLN A 233 -14.26 -24.60 28.40
CA GLN A 233 -13.26 -23.62 28.80
C GLN A 233 -11.84 -24.08 28.43
N GLU A 234 -11.50 -25.35 28.66
CA GLU A 234 -10.22 -25.93 28.26
C GLU A 234 -10.04 -25.91 26.73
N GLN A 235 -11.08 -26.26 25.97
CA GLN A 235 -11.05 -26.21 24.50
C GLN A 235 -10.84 -24.78 23.98
N VAL A 236 -11.52 -23.79 24.58
CA VAL A 236 -11.34 -22.38 24.21
C VAL A 236 -9.91 -21.91 24.49
N LEU A 237 -9.31 -22.30 25.63
CA LEU A 237 -7.93 -21.96 25.96
C LEU A 237 -6.94 -22.63 24.99
N SER A 238 -7.15 -23.90 24.64
CA SER A 238 -6.34 -24.61 23.65
C SER A 238 -6.39 -23.91 22.29
N ASN A 239 -7.59 -23.59 21.80
CA ASN A 239 -7.78 -22.89 20.53
C ASN A 239 -7.16 -21.48 20.54
N GLN A 240 -7.21 -20.78 21.68
CA GLN A 240 -6.56 -19.47 21.83
C GLN A 240 -5.03 -19.58 21.74
N GLU A 241 -4.44 -20.62 22.33
CA GLU A 241 -2.99 -20.85 22.27
C GLU A 241 -2.54 -21.22 20.85
N GLU A 242 -3.26 -22.11 20.16
CA GLU A 242 -3.00 -22.43 18.75
C GLU A 242 -3.08 -21.19 17.85
N MET A 243 -4.08 -20.33 18.07
CA MET A 243 -4.23 -19.09 17.32
C MET A 243 -3.06 -18.13 17.56
N LYS A 244 -2.58 -17.99 18.80
CA LYS A 244 -1.40 -17.18 19.12
C LYS A 244 -0.15 -17.70 18.41
N GLN A 245 0.06 -19.01 18.43
CA GLN A 245 1.20 -19.63 17.76
C GLN A 245 1.14 -19.43 16.24
N LEU A 246 -0.05 -19.52 15.64
CA LEU A 246 -0.25 -19.25 14.21
C LEU A 246 0.05 -17.78 13.87
N GLN A 247 -0.42 -16.84 14.70
CA GLN A 247 -0.13 -15.41 14.54
C GLN A 247 1.36 -15.11 14.65
N GLN A 248 2.05 -15.67 15.65
CA GLN A 248 3.48 -15.47 15.83
C GLN A 248 4.27 -15.99 14.62
N ARG A 249 3.95 -17.20 14.15
CA ARG A 249 4.58 -17.79 12.96
C ARG A 249 4.38 -16.91 11.72
N ALA A 250 3.19 -16.34 11.53
CA ALA A 250 2.92 -15.44 10.42
C ALA A 250 3.73 -14.13 10.51
N LEU A 251 3.88 -13.56 11.71
CA LEU A 251 4.71 -12.37 11.94
C LEU A 251 6.19 -12.65 11.67
N ASP A 252 6.71 -13.78 12.15
CA ASP A 252 8.11 -14.19 11.92
C ASP A 252 8.40 -14.40 10.43
N GLN A 253 7.46 -15.02 9.70
CA GLN A 253 7.54 -15.17 8.25
C GLN A 253 7.55 -13.83 7.52
N LEU A 254 6.72 -12.87 7.96
CA LEU A 254 6.68 -11.54 7.37
C LEU A 254 7.99 -10.77 7.63
N ALA A 255 8.53 -10.85 8.85
CA ALA A 255 9.80 -10.23 9.20
C ALA A 255 10.96 -10.80 8.34
N MET A 256 11.02 -12.13 8.19
CA MET A 256 12.00 -12.78 7.32
C MET A 256 11.86 -12.33 5.86
N LEU A 257 10.62 -12.26 5.34
CA LEU A 257 10.37 -11.77 3.99
C LEU A 257 10.83 -10.31 3.83
N GLN A 258 10.52 -9.44 4.79
CA GLN A 258 10.97 -8.05 4.79
C GLN A 258 12.50 -7.94 4.79
N SER A 259 13.20 -8.73 5.61
CA SER A 259 14.67 -8.75 5.63
C SER A 259 15.26 -9.20 4.29
N ARG A 260 14.68 -10.21 3.64
CA ARG A 260 15.13 -10.69 2.32
C ARG A 260 14.86 -9.67 1.22
N VAL A 261 13.68 -9.06 1.23
CA VAL A 261 13.35 -7.98 0.29
C VAL A 261 14.31 -6.81 0.48
N GLN A 262 14.59 -6.44 1.72
CA GLN A 262 15.57 -5.41 2.02
C GLN A 262 16.94 -5.76 1.46
N ALA A 263 17.42 -6.98 1.68
CA ALA A 263 18.70 -7.45 1.13
C ALA A 263 18.71 -7.26 -0.39
N VAL A 264 17.73 -7.77 -1.12
CA VAL A 264 17.62 -7.64 -2.59
C VAL A 264 17.62 -6.17 -3.04
N LEU A 265 16.78 -5.33 -2.42
CA LEU A 265 16.63 -3.93 -2.83
C LEU A 265 17.86 -3.09 -2.49
N THR A 266 18.51 -3.37 -1.35
CA THR A 266 19.77 -2.76 -0.91
C THR A 266 21.01 -3.38 -1.54
N GLN A 267 20.87 -4.39 -2.41
CA GLN A 267 21.85 -4.92 -3.36
C GLN A 267 22.71 -3.91 -4.14
N THR A 268 22.50 -2.60 -3.97
CA THR A 268 22.83 -1.57 -4.96
C THR A 268 24.16 -0.84 -4.76
N TYR A 269 24.86 -1.09 -3.66
CA TYR A 269 25.88 -0.14 -3.20
C TYR A 269 27.29 -0.37 -3.75
N GLU A 270 27.58 -1.46 -4.49
CA GLU A 270 28.97 -1.76 -4.91
C GLU A 270 29.15 -2.14 -6.40
N LEU A 271 28.08 -2.24 -7.18
CA LEU A 271 28.06 -3.06 -8.40
C LEU A 271 28.10 -2.26 -9.70
N HIS A 272 29.13 -1.42 -9.83
CA HIS A 272 29.45 -0.71 -11.08
C HIS A 272 29.71 -1.65 -12.28
N GLU A 273 29.93 -2.94 -12.02
CA GLU A 273 30.31 -3.97 -13.00
C GLU A 273 29.14 -4.68 -13.71
N TYR A 274 27.86 -4.44 -13.37
CA TYR A 274 26.77 -5.24 -13.94
C TYR A 274 26.14 -4.64 -15.21
N PRO A 275 26.18 -5.38 -16.35
CA PRO A 275 25.55 -4.96 -17.59
C PRO A 275 24.08 -5.45 -17.72
N ILE A 276 23.51 -6.07 -16.68
CA ILE A 276 22.21 -6.75 -16.72
C ILE A 276 21.30 -6.22 -15.60
N PRO A 277 20.01 -5.94 -15.87
CA PRO A 277 19.04 -5.61 -14.83
C PRO A 277 18.89 -6.72 -13.79
N ARG A 278 18.83 -6.36 -12.51
CA ARG A 278 18.80 -7.35 -11.41
C ARG A 278 17.38 -7.70 -10.96
N LEU A 279 16.41 -6.80 -11.10
CA LEU A 279 15.03 -7.07 -10.71
C LEU A 279 14.26 -7.72 -11.84
N PHE A 280 13.80 -8.94 -11.61
CA PHE A 280 12.96 -9.67 -12.55
C PHE A 280 11.99 -10.62 -11.85
N VAL A 281 10.92 -10.95 -12.56
CA VAL A 281 9.97 -12.01 -12.21
C VAL A 281 9.90 -13.04 -13.31
N VAL A 282 9.42 -14.23 -12.95
CA VAL A 282 9.14 -15.29 -13.91
C VAL A 282 7.68 -15.69 -13.78
N LEU A 283 6.99 -15.68 -14.92
CA LEU A 283 5.57 -15.98 -15.02
C LEU A 283 5.33 -17.04 -16.10
N PRO A 284 4.30 -17.88 -15.98
CA PRO A 284 3.89 -18.76 -17.06
C PRO A 284 3.43 -17.94 -18.28
N GLN A 285 3.82 -18.38 -19.48
CA GLN A 285 3.41 -17.74 -20.73
C GLN A 285 1.91 -17.92 -21.00
N ASP A 286 1.35 -19.06 -20.59
CA ASP A 286 -0.05 -19.39 -20.72
C ASP A 286 -0.53 -20.07 -19.43
N PRO A 287 -1.15 -19.34 -18.50
CA PRO A 287 -1.67 -19.94 -17.27
C PRO A 287 -2.91 -20.81 -17.52
N SER A 288 -3.62 -20.62 -18.64
CA SER A 288 -4.84 -21.40 -18.94
C SER A 288 -4.52 -22.86 -19.27
N GLY A 289 -3.33 -23.12 -19.81
CA GLY A 289 -2.80 -24.45 -20.10
C GLY A 289 -1.86 -25.01 -19.03
N TRP A 290 -1.90 -24.50 -17.79
CA TRP A 290 -0.95 -24.88 -16.75
C TRP A 290 -1.03 -26.37 -16.38
N ASP A 291 0.05 -27.09 -16.67
CA ASP A 291 0.23 -28.48 -16.20
C ASP A 291 0.72 -28.48 -14.75
N ALA A 292 -0.20 -28.74 -13.81
CA ALA A 292 0.11 -28.83 -12.39
C ALA A 292 0.87 -30.11 -12.01
N VAL A 293 0.83 -31.15 -12.83
CA VAL A 293 1.52 -32.42 -12.57
C VAL A 293 2.99 -32.30 -12.98
N ASN A 294 3.26 -31.66 -14.12
CA ASN A 294 4.59 -31.35 -14.59
C ASN A 294 4.78 -29.84 -14.82
N PRO A 295 5.05 -29.06 -13.76
CA PRO A 295 5.13 -27.61 -13.84
C PRO A 295 6.23 -27.13 -14.80
N PHE A 296 7.28 -27.93 -15.03
CA PHE A 296 8.38 -27.59 -15.92
C PHE A 296 8.12 -27.86 -17.40
N SER A 297 7.04 -28.57 -17.78
CA SER A 297 6.61 -28.61 -19.18
C SER A 297 5.91 -27.33 -19.63
N ASN A 298 5.53 -26.46 -18.68
CA ASN A 298 5.00 -25.14 -19.01
C ASN A 298 6.10 -24.23 -19.56
N LYS A 299 5.71 -23.32 -20.45
CA LYS A 299 6.60 -22.25 -20.92
C LYS A 299 6.60 -21.12 -19.92
N PHE A 300 7.78 -20.65 -19.56
CA PHE A 300 7.96 -19.53 -18.66
C PHE A 300 8.63 -18.37 -19.39
N ARG A 301 8.23 -17.15 -19.03
CA ARG A 301 8.88 -15.92 -19.48
C ARG A 301 9.39 -15.12 -18.28
N LEU A 302 10.60 -14.59 -18.42
CA LEU A 302 11.22 -13.65 -17.49
C LEU A 302 10.86 -12.21 -17.90
N TYR A 303 10.37 -11.44 -16.95
CA TYR A 303 10.06 -10.03 -17.11
C TYR A 303 10.94 -9.20 -16.17
N PHE A 304 11.65 -8.22 -16.72
CA PHE A 304 12.44 -7.28 -15.93
C PHE A 304 11.56 -6.16 -15.39
N LEU A 305 11.92 -5.69 -14.20
CA LEU A 305 11.23 -4.61 -13.50
C LEU A 305 12.08 -3.34 -13.52
N CYS A 306 11.41 -2.20 -13.70
CA CYS A 306 11.99 -0.89 -13.50
C CYS A 306 12.31 -0.68 -12.02
N GLU A 307 13.56 -0.31 -11.72
CA GLU A 307 14.04 -0.02 -10.36
C GLU A 307 13.81 1.44 -9.95
N CYS A 308 12.80 2.11 -10.51
CA CYS A 308 12.41 3.41 -10.03
C CYS A 308 11.82 3.30 -8.62
N GLY A 309 12.05 4.34 -7.84
CA GLY A 309 11.66 4.50 -6.44
C GLY A 309 11.65 5.98 -6.08
N GLU A 310 11.29 6.30 -4.84
CA GLU A 310 11.40 7.68 -4.32
C GLU A 310 12.83 8.23 -4.44
N HIS A 311 13.84 7.35 -4.35
CA HIS A 311 15.26 7.70 -4.55
C HIS A 311 15.63 8.07 -6.00
N THR A 312 14.80 7.70 -6.98
CA THR A 312 14.93 8.17 -8.37
C THR A 312 14.03 9.36 -8.66
N ARG A 313 13.13 9.69 -7.72
CA ARG A 313 12.23 10.82 -7.85
C ARG A 313 13.01 12.08 -7.52
N SER A 314 12.91 13.05 -8.40
CA SER A 314 13.38 14.38 -8.07
C SER A 314 12.39 15.16 -7.21
N ILE A 315 12.97 15.92 -6.30
CA ILE A 315 12.30 16.91 -5.46
C ILE A 315 11.42 17.87 -6.29
N ASN A 316 11.82 18.16 -7.53
CA ASN A 316 11.15 19.15 -8.39
C ASN A 316 10.30 18.51 -9.51
N CYS A 317 10.15 17.19 -9.52
CA CYS A 317 9.42 16.52 -10.58
C CYS A 317 7.90 16.74 -10.42
N LYS A 318 7.33 17.63 -11.24
CA LYS A 318 5.88 17.89 -11.31
C LYS A 318 5.11 16.84 -12.14
N THR A 319 5.80 15.89 -12.75
CA THR A 319 5.14 14.90 -13.60
C THR A 319 4.44 13.86 -12.76
N ASP A 320 3.28 13.41 -13.23
CA ASP A 320 2.43 12.41 -12.58
C ASP A 320 2.92 10.96 -12.78
N ILE A 321 4.16 10.78 -13.22
CA ILE A 321 4.72 9.45 -13.43
C ILE A 321 5.05 8.87 -12.06
N SER A 322 4.32 7.81 -11.68
CA SER A 322 4.60 7.06 -10.45
C SER A 322 6.06 6.58 -10.44
N HIS A 323 6.70 6.73 -9.29
CA HIS A 323 8.06 6.26 -9.02
C HIS A 323 8.02 4.99 -8.16
N ASP A 324 7.10 4.08 -8.48
CA ASP A 324 7.03 2.75 -7.88
C ASP A 324 7.69 1.72 -8.81
N ILE A 325 8.28 0.66 -8.26
CA ILE A 325 8.80 -0.47 -9.07
C ILE A 325 7.68 -0.97 -9.98
N HIS A 326 7.92 -1.19 -11.27
CA HIS A 326 6.88 -1.63 -12.22
C HIS A 326 7.47 -2.44 -13.39
N PHE A 327 6.63 -3.07 -14.19
CA PHE A 327 7.07 -3.82 -15.37
C PHE A 327 7.61 -2.89 -16.46
N ALA A 328 8.80 -3.16 -16.96
CA ALA A 328 9.28 -2.47 -18.15
C ALA A 328 8.46 -2.92 -19.37
N LYS A 329 8.32 -2.03 -20.36
CA LYS A 329 7.54 -2.28 -21.58
C LYS A 329 8.28 -3.25 -22.51
N HIS A 330 8.26 -4.55 -22.23
CA HIS A 330 8.83 -5.60 -23.08
C HIS A 330 8.01 -6.89 -23.01
N GLU A 331 8.18 -7.78 -24.00
CA GLU A 331 7.34 -9.00 -24.13
C GLU A 331 7.71 -10.13 -23.16
N GLY A 332 8.80 -9.98 -22.42
CA GLY A 332 9.39 -11.05 -21.61
C GLY A 332 10.29 -12.00 -22.42
N TYR A 333 11.22 -12.65 -21.74
CA TYR A 333 12.21 -13.56 -22.32
C TYR A 333 11.85 -15.01 -22.03
N GLU A 334 11.66 -15.85 -23.05
CA GLU A 334 11.36 -17.28 -22.86
C GLU A 334 12.54 -17.99 -22.17
N ILE A 335 12.26 -18.79 -21.15
CA ILE A 335 13.28 -19.54 -20.41
C ILE A 335 13.48 -20.91 -21.07
N VAL A 336 14.68 -21.14 -21.62
CA VAL A 336 14.98 -22.35 -22.42
C VAL A 336 15.12 -23.61 -21.55
N ARG A 337 15.53 -23.45 -20.29
CA ARG A 337 15.78 -24.55 -19.34
C ARG A 337 15.13 -24.27 -17.98
N PRO A 338 13.78 -24.33 -17.88
CA PRO A 338 13.06 -23.95 -16.67
C PRO A 338 13.52 -24.69 -15.41
N SER A 339 13.74 -26.00 -15.49
CA SER A 339 14.15 -26.80 -14.31
C SER A 339 15.48 -26.34 -13.71
N GLU A 340 16.51 -26.18 -14.55
CA GLU A 340 17.84 -25.68 -14.12
C GLU A 340 17.75 -24.23 -13.64
N PHE A 341 16.94 -23.40 -14.31
CA PHE A 341 16.72 -22.02 -13.93
C PHE A 341 16.10 -21.92 -12.53
N PHE A 342 15.02 -22.65 -12.24
CA PHE A 342 14.37 -22.60 -10.93
C PHE A 342 15.21 -23.26 -9.84
N GLN A 343 16.06 -24.23 -10.17
CA GLN A 343 17.05 -24.73 -9.23
C GLN A 343 18.05 -23.64 -8.81
N GLN A 344 18.46 -22.76 -9.74
CA GLN A 344 19.44 -21.71 -9.46
C GLN A 344 18.83 -20.42 -8.89
N TYR A 345 17.72 -19.96 -9.45
CA TYR A 345 17.09 -18.65 -9.17
C TYR A 345 15.73 -18.77 -8.49
N GLY A 346 15.19 -19.97 -8.28
CA GLY A 346 13.89 -20.19 -7.65
C GLY A 346 13.74 -19.45 -6.32
N PRO A 347 14.68 -19.57 -5.37
CA PRO A 347 14.59 -18.85 -4.10
C PRO A 347 14.45 -17.33 -4.27
N TYR A 348 15.22 -16.75 -5.19
CA TYR A 348 15.15 -15.33 -5.53
C TYR A 348 13.79 -14.97 -6.14
N VAL A 349 13.34 -15.73 -7.15
CA VAL A 349 12.05 -15.50 -7.83
C VAL A 349 10.90 -15.58 -6.83
N LEU A 350 10.90 -16.54 -5.92
CA LEU A 350 9.90 -16.66 -4.86
C LEU A 350 9.85 -15.43 -3.97
N THR A 351 11.00 -14.91 -3.55
CA THR A 351 11.08 -13.69 -2.75
C THR A 351 10.51 -12.49 -3.51
N ILE A 352 10.86 -12.30 -4.79
CA ILE A 352 10.30 -11.21 -5.60
C ILE A 352 8.79 -11.38 -5.79
N LEU A 353 8.30 -12.60 -6.05
CA LEU A 353 6.87 -12.87 -6.22
C LEU A 353 6.09 -12.58 -4.93
N LYS A 354 6.59 -13.02 -3.77
CA LYS A 354 5.97 -12.71 -2.47
C LYS A 354 6.00 -11.20 -2.20
N MET A 355 7.09 -10.52 -2.52
CA MET A 355 7.20 -9.06 -2.43
C MET A 355 6.13 -8.34 -3.25
N LEU A 356 5.95 -8.72 -4.52
CA LEU A 356 4.97 -8.09 -5.41
C LEU A 356 3.53 -8.49 -5.05
N LYS A 357 3.30 -9.71 -4.55
CA LYS A 357 1.96 -10.17 -4.15
C LYS A 357 1.43 -9.36 -2.97
N PHE A 358 2.24 -9.22 -1.92
CA PHE A 358 1.80 -8.58 -0.68
C PHE A 358 2.02 -7.06 -0.67
N GLY A 359 2.91 -6.56 -1.53
CA GLY A 359 3.41 -5.20 -1.47
C GLY A 359 4.30 -5.02 -0.23
N VAL A 360 5.46 -4.39 -0.41
CA VAL A 360 6.42 -4.19 0.68
C VAL A 360 7.03 -2.81 0.54
N SER A 361 7.09 -2.07 1.64
CA SER A 361 7.83 -0.81 1.71
C SER A 361 9.06 -0.99 2.58
N VAL A 362 10.25 -0.82 2.02
CA VAL A 362 11.50 -0.87 2.79
C VAL A 362 12.46 0.24 2.36
N ALA A 363 13.03 0.93 3.35
CA ALA A 363 14.04 1.98 3.16
C ALA A 363 13.69 3.04 2.08
N GLY A 364 12.43 3.48 2.04
CA GLY A 364 11.95 4.47 1.06
C GLY A 364 11.71 3.92 -0.35
N VAL A 365 11.90 2.60 -0.56
CA VAL A 365 11.46 1.89 -1.76
C VAL A 365 10.10 1.26 -1.45
N ALA A 366 9.05 1.78 -2.06
CA ALA A 366 7.74 1.16 -2.02
C ALA A 366 7.61 0.21 -3.23
N VAL A 367 7.30 -1.04 -2.94
CA VAL A 367 6.88 -2.03 -3.93
C VAL A 367 5.39 -2.20 -3.74
N PRO A 368 4.55 -1.62 -4.61
CA PRO A 368 3.12 -1.75 -4.45
C PRO A 368 2.69 -3.18 -4.76
N ALA A 369 1.59 -3.61 -4.15
CA ALA A 369 1.01 -4.91 -4.47
C ALA A 369 0.64 -4.97 -5.96
N ILE A 370 0.67 -6.16 -6.55
CA ILE A 370 0.62 -6.30 -8.00
C ILE A 370 -0.68 -5.81 -8.64
N SER A 371 -1.78 -5.83 -7.89
CA SER A 371 -3.05 -5.21 -8.26
C SER A 371 -2.92 -3.71 -8.60
N HIS A 372 -1.89 -3.04 -8.08
CA HIS A 372 -1.56 -1.65 -8.36
C HIS A 372 -0.48 -1.48 -9.45
N LEU A 373 0.42 -2.46 -9.61
CA LEU A 373 1.50 -2.44 -10.62
C LEU A 373 0.96 -2.41 -12.05
N VAL A 374 -0.21 -3.01 -12.26
CA VAL A 374 -0.83 -3.16 -13.58
C VAL A 374 -1.79 -2.00 -13.88
N ARG A 375 -1.85 -0.97 -13.02
CA ARG A 375 -2.87 0.07 -13.07
C ARG A 375 -2.42 1.38 -13.74
N SER A 376 -1.22 1.43 -14.31
CA SER A 376 -0.73 2.64 -15.00
C SER A 376 -1.47 2.87 -16.33
N ASP A 377 -1.90 4.11 -16.54
CA ASP A 377 -2.52 4.70 -17.74
C ASP A 377 -1.69 4.50 -19.04
N ALA A 378 -0.46 3.97 -18.91
CA ALA A 378 0.41 3.58 -20.02
C ALA A 378 -0.06 2.33 -20.80
N ILE A 379 -1.09 1.61 -20.33
CA ILE A 379 -1.60 0.40 -20.99
C ILE A 379 -2.50 0.73 -22.18
N ASP A 380 -3.06 1.95 -22.29
CA ASP A 380 -3.92 2.33 -23.40
C ASP A 380 -3.20 2.36 -24.77
N GLN A 381 -1.86 2.32 -24.78
CA GLN A 381 -1.02 2.18 -25.99
C GLN A 381 -0.24 0.86 -26.05
N ALA A 382 -0.48 -0.07 -25.12
CA ALA A 382 0.34 -1.26 -24.98
C ALA A 382 0.03 -2.33 -26.04
N THR A 383 1.08 -3.00 -26.51
CA THR A 383 0.98 -4.19 -27.35
C THR A 383 0.15 -5.29 -26.67
N ALA A 384 -0.56 -6.10 -27.45
CA ALA A 384 -1.41 -7.20 -26.96
C ALA A 384 -0.75 -8.11 -25.90
N GLY A 385 0.59 -8.20 -25.92
CA GLY A 385 1.36 -8.96 -24.92
C GLY A 385 1.28 -8.43 -23.48
N LEU A 386 1.13 -7.12 -23.25
CA LEU A 386 0.98 -6.57 -21.89
C LEU A 386 -0.44 -6.72 -21.35
N GLN A 387 -1.44 -6.71 -22.23
CA GLN A 387 -2.82 -7.03 -21.87
C GLN A 387 -2.91 -8.49 -21.41
N GLN A 388 -2.31 -9.41 -22.18
CA GLN A 388 -2.22 -10.82 -21.80
C GLN A 388 -1.45 -11.00 -20.48
N LEU A 389 -0.37 -10.24 -20.27
CA LEU A 389 0.36 -10.24 -19.02
C LEU A 389 -0.55 -9.81 -17.85
N ARG A 390 -1.30 -8.72 -17.99
CA ARG A 390 -2.26 -8.25 -16.97
C ARG A 390 -3.24 -9.32 -16.54
N ASP A 391 -3.89 -9.97 -17.49
CA ASP A 391 -4.94 -10.96 -17.21
C ASP A 391 -4.37 -12.25 -16.61
N ASN A 392 -3.07 -12.51 -16.84
CA ASN A 392 -2.40 -13.74 -16.45
C ASN A 392 -1.45 -13.59 -15.26
N ILE A 393 -1.14 -12.37 -14.84
CA ILE A 393 -0.19 -12.09 -13.76
C ILE A 393 -0.67 -12.74 -12.46
N GLU A 394 -1.87 -12.41 -12.00
CA GLU A 394 -2.34 -12.84 -10.68
C GLU A 394 -2.56 -14.36 -10.64
N PRO A 395 -3.27 -14.98 -11.62
CA PRO A 395 -3.38 -16.44 -11.69
C PRO A 395 -2.02 -17.13 -11.85
N GLY A 396 -1.14 -16.59 -12.72
CA GLY A 396 0.17 -17.15 -12.97
C GLY A 396 1.08 -17.10 -11.74
N MET A 397 1.01 -16.03 -10.95
CA MET A 397 1.71 -15.91 -9.68
C MET A 397 1.19 -16.90 -8.65
N ASP A 398 -0.14 -17.03 -8.53
CA ASP A 398 -0.73 -17.99 -7.60
C ASP A 398 -0.33 -19.43 -7.94
N HIS A 399 -0.28 -19.80 -9.22
CA HIS A 399 0.22 -21.10 -9.66
C HIS A 399 1.68 -21.33 -9.29
N VAL A 400 2.56 -20.35 -9.52
CA VAL A 400 3.98 -20.48 -9.18
C VAL A 400 4.17 -20.55 -7.67
N LEU A 401 3.45 -19.73 -6.88
CA LEU A 401 3.53 -19.73 -5.42
C LEU A 401 3.04 -21.04 -4.82
N ASP A 402 1.86 -21.51 -5.22
CA ASP A 402 1.29 -22.79 -4.75
C ASP A 402 2.23 -23.96 -5.09
N TRP A 403 2.80 -23.97 -6.30
CA TRP A 403 3.79 -24.97 -6.68
C TRP A 403 5.05 -24.91 -5.81
N MET A 404 5.65 -23.73 -5.63
CA MET A 404 6.87 -23.57 -4.84
C MET A 404 6.65 -23.89 -3.36
N ASP A 405 5.48 -23.56 -2.81
CA ASP A 405 5.11 -23.93 -1.45
C ASP A 405 4.89 -25.47 -1.33
N LYS A 406 4.25 -26.13 -2.32
CA LYS A 406 4.09 -27.60 -2.36
C LYS A 406 5.42 -28.35 -2.45
N VAL A 407 6.36 -27.86 -3.26
CA VAL A 407 7.72 -28.42 -3.35
C VAL A 407 8.43 -28.30 -2.00
N SER A 408 8.19 -27.19 -1.27
CA SER A 408 8.79 -26.97 0.05
C SER A 408 8.22 -27.87 1.15
N VAL A 409 6.96 -28.32 1.05
CA VAL A 409 6.28 -29.12 2.09
C VAL A 409 6.50 -30.63 1.94
N ASN A 410 6.61 -31.15 0.71
CA ASN A 410 6.70 -32.60 0.46
C ASN A 410 8.06 -33.22 0.82
N GLU A 411 9.08 -32.40 1.09
CA GLU A 411 10.43 -32.85 1.45
C GLU A 411 10.66 -32.81 2.98
N GLY A 412 9.79 -33.45 3.77
CA GLY A 412 9.73 -33.39 5.24
C GLY A 412 11.02 -33.61 6.05
N GLU A 413 12.09 -34.17 5.47
CA GLU A 413 13.44 -34.25 6.06
C GLU A 413 14.48 -33.32 5.39
N ALA A 414 14.21 -32.82 4.18
CA ALA A 414 15.05 -31.85 3.46
C ALA A 414 14.51 -30.40 3.56
N VAL A 415 13.40 -30.13 4.26
CA VAL A 415 12.89 -28.77 4.53
C VAL A 415 13.93 -27.90 5.25
N ASP A 416 14.73 -28.51 6.13
CA ASP A 416 15.80 -27.80 6.85
C ASP A 416 16.97 -27.47 5.90
N GLU A 417 17.31 -28.38 4.98
CA GLU A 417 18.38 -28.18 3.98
C GLU A 417 17.97 -27.18 2.88
N PHE A 418 16.73 -27.26 2.39
CA PHE A 418 16.17 -26.34 1.39
C PHE A 418 15.95 -24.95 1.98
N SER A 419 15.43 -24.84 3.21
CA SER A 419 15.34 -23.56 3.92
C SER A 419 16.73 -22.97 4.20
N LYS A 420 17.71 -23.79 4.62
CA LYS A 420 19.11 -23.36 4.78
C LYS A 420 19.76 -22.97 3.45
N GLN A 421 19.42 -23.63 2.34
CA GLN A 421 19.87 -23.22 0.99
C GLN A 421 19.21 -21.91 0.56
N MET A 422 17.93 -21.71 0.86
CA MET A 422 17.24 -20.43 0.63
C MET A 422 17.83 -19.29 1.46
N GLU A 423 18.26 -19.57 2.70
CA GLU A 423 18.99 -18.61 3.56
C GLU A 423 20.41 -18.31 3.06
N LYS A 424 21.04 -19.21 2.29
CA LYS A 424 22.41 -19.03 1.84
C LYS A 424 22.55 -18.16 0.59
N LYS A 425 21.47 -17.90 -0.15
CA LYS A 425 21.46 -17.09 -1.39
C LYS A 425 20.38 -16.00 -1.36
N GLU A 426 20.36 -15.22 -0.28
CA GLU A 426 19.40 -14.10 -0.14
C GLU A 426 19.59 -12.98 -1.18
N ALA A 427 20.68 -13.04 -1.94
CA ALA A 427 21.21 -11.94 -2.71
C ALA A 427 21.85 -12.50 -3.99
N LEU A 428 21.43 -12.02 -5.17
CA LEU A 428 22.06 -12.45 -6.43
C LEU A 428 23.45 -11.84 -6.51
N GLU A 429 24.46 -12.68 -6.70
CA GLU A 429 25.80 -12.21 -7.03
C GLU A 429 25.91 -11.90 -8.52
N GLY A 430 26.95 -11.17 -8.89
CA GLY A 430 27.20 -10.79 -10.28
C GLY A 430 27.47 -11.92 -11.22
N ALA A 431 28.14 -12.94 -10.71
CA ALA A 431 28.35 -14.17 -11.45
C ALA A 431 26.99 -14.83 -11.77
N ASP A 432 26.02 -14.76 -10.86
CA ASP A 432 24.68 -15.28 -11.09
C ASP A 432 23.93 -14.44 -12.13
N LEU A 433 24.00 -13.11 -12.06
CA LEU A 433 23.37 -12.24 -13.08
C LEU A 433 23.99 -12.43 -14.46
N ARG A 434 25.31 -12.62 -14.57
CA ARG A 434 25.97 -12.92 -15.85
C ARG A 434 25.54 -14.27 -16.43
N LYS A 435 25.25 -15.25 -15.59
CA LYS A 435 24.71 -16.56 -16.02
C LYS A 435 23.25 -16.49 -16.45
N LEU A 436 22.50 -15.48 -16.00
CA LEU A 436 21.08 -15.31 -16.34
C LEU A 436 20.86 -15.31 -17.85
N ASP A 437 21.72 -14.64 -18.61
CA ASP A 437 21.68 -14.58 -20.09
C ASP A 437 21.73 -15.96 -20.76
N THR A 438 22.31 -16.96 -20.11
CA THR A 438 22.39 -18.33 -20.65
C THR A 438 21.06 -19.11 -20.58
N PHE A 439 20.07 -18.56 -19.87
CA PHE A 439 18.73 -19.16 -19.73
C PHE A 439 17.69 -18.50 -20.64
N LEU A 440 17.99 -17.33 -21.22
CA LEU A 440 17.03 -16.52 -21.97
C LEU A 440 17.13 -16.79 -23.47
N LYS A 441 15.98 -17.07 -24.09
CA LYS A 441 15.82 -17.21 -25.53
C LYS A 441 15.65 -15.84 -26.17
N ASP A 442 16.17 -15.69 -27.39
CA ASP A 442 16.11 -14.48 -28.22
C ASP A 442 16.83 -13.29 -27.60
N LYS A 443 18.07 -13.10 -28.07
CA LYS A 443 18.83 -11.88 -27.80
C LYS A 443 18.26 -10.81 -28.70
N ASP A 444 17.66 -9.78 -28.12
CA ASP A 444 17.49 -8.51 -28.81
C ASP A 444 18.85 -8.16 -29.44
N GLY A 445 18.93 -8.13 -30.77
CA GLY A 445 20.20 -7.89 -31.48
C GLY A 445 20.89 -6.60 -31.02
N ASN A 446 20.12 -5.70 -30.40
CA ASN A 446 20.51 -4.40 -29.88
C ASN A 446 21.03 -4.42 -28.43
N LYS A 447 21.09 -5.58 -27.75
CA LYS A 447 21.58 -5.75 -26.37
C LYS A 447 20.87 -4.92 -25.28
N VAL A 448 19.71 -4.32 -25.56
CA VAL A 448 18.94 -3.58 -24.55
C VAL A 448 18.04 -4.56 -23.81
N LEU A 449 18.46 -4.98 -22.63
CA LEU A 449 17.74 -5.97 -21.83
C LEU A 449 16.46 -5.36 -21.23
N GLY A 450 15.32 -5.89 -21.62
CA GLY A 450 14.00 -5.57 -21.08
C GLY A 450 13.52 -4.14 -21.35
N ASN A 451 14.08 -3.45 -22.35
CA ASN A 451 13.85 -2.01 -22.55
C ASN A 451 14.16 -1.16 -21.31
N LEU A 452 15.12 -1.62 -20.50
CA LEU A 452 15.65 -0.89 -19.35
C LEU A 452 16.95 -0.18 -19.71
N TYR A 453 17.15 0.96 -19.06
CA TYR A 453 18.27 1.86 -19.28
C TYR A 453 19.02 2.04 -17.97
N ARG A 454 20.34 1.93 -18.07
CA ARG A 454 21.23 2.14 -16.94
C ARG A 454 21.33 3.63 -16.62
N THR A 455 21.03 4.00 -15.38
CA THR A 455 21.24 5.34 -14.84
C THR A 455 22.10 5.28 -13.57
N VAL A 456 22.65 6.42 -13.16
CA VAL A 456 23.40 6.57 -11.91
C VAL A 456 22.69 7.63 -11.08
N THR A 457 22.36 7.31 -9.83
CA THR A 457 21.75 8.24 -8.88
C THR A 457 22.77 9.27 -8.39
N ASP A 458 22.30 10.36 -7.76
CA ASP A 458 23.16 11.38 -7.17
C ASP A 458 24.11 10.81 -6.08
N GLU A 459 23.74 9.68 -5.47
CA GLU A 459 24.54 8.92 -4.50
C GLU A 459 25.59 8.00 -5.15
N GLY A 460 25.61 7.90 -6.49
CA GLY A 460 26.52 7.05 -7.24
C GLY A 460 26.03 5.62 -7.48
N HIS A 461 24.78 5.30 -7.13
CA HIS A 461 24.21 3.97 -7.32
C HIS A 461 23.74 3.74 -8.74
N VAL A 462 24.07 2.58 -9.29
CA VAL A 462 23.62 2.16 -10.61
C VAL A 462 22.21 1.59 -10.50
N LYS A 463 21.29 2.08 -11.32
CA LYS A 463 19.89 1.62 -11.38
C LYS A 463 19.50 1.31 -12.83
N TRP A 464 18.57 0.38 -12.99
CA TRP A 464 17.95 0.06 -14.27
C TRP A 464 16.53 0.60 -14.30
N VAL A 465 16.28 1.61 -15.11
CA VAL A 465 14.98 2.30 -15.17
C VAL A 465 14.37 2.17 -16.57
N CYS A 466 13.05 2.21 -16.68
CA CYS A 466 12.38 2.16 -17.98
C CYS A 466 12.71 3.41 -18.81
N ILE A 467 12.41 3.37 -20.11
CA ILE A 467 12.67 4.51 -21.01
C ILE A 467 12.01 5.81 -20.54
N ASP A 468 10.83 5.71 -19.91
CA ASP A 468 10.07 6.88 -19.47
C ASP A 468 10.80 7.57 -18.31
N HIS A 469 11.15 6.82 -17.25
CA HIS A 469 11.98 7.33 -16.14
C HIS A 469 13.39 7.72 -16.58
N TYR A 470 14.00 6.99 -17.52
CA TYR A 470 15.31 7.37 -18.06
C TYR A 470 15.27 8.73 -18.72
N ARG A 471 14.27 8.98 -19.58
CA ARG A 471 14.10 10.27 -20.26
C ARG A 471 13.86 11.38 -19.25
N MET A 472 13.03 11.15 -18.23
CA MET A 472 12.80 12.13 -17.17
C MET A 472 14.09 12.47 -16.42
N ASN A 473 14.79 11.45 -15.92
CA ASN A 473 16.04 11.64 -15.16
C ASN A 473 17.12 12.28 -16.03
N TYR A 474 17.23 11.89 -17.30
CA TYR A 474 18.18 12.49 -18.24
C TYR A 474 17.86 13.97 -18.47
N LEU A 475 16.59 14.30 -18.73
CA LEU A 475 16.17 15.69 -18.94
C LEU A 475 16.51 16.54 -17.72
N GLU A 476 16.24 16.02 -16.53
CA GLU A 476 16.50 16.75 -15.31
C GLU A 476 18.00 16.86 -14.98
N ASN A 477 18.76 15.78 -15.08
CA ASN A 477 20.20 15.82 -14.84
C ASN A 477 20.90 16.73 -15.85
N SER A 478 20.47 16.71 -17.11
CA SER A 478 20.95 17.65 -18.13
C SER A 478 20.59 19.10 -17.79
N ALA A 479 19.40 19.34 -17.22
CA ALA A 479 18.99 20.66 -16.76
C ALA A 479 19.81 21.12 -15.54
N LYS A 480 20.06 20.25 -14.54
CA LYS A 480 20.91 20.55 -13.38
C LYS A 480 22.35 20.83 -13.78
N GLU A 481 22.93 20.00 -14.66
CA GLU A 481 24.29 20.21 -15.19
C GLU A 481 24.38 21.56 -15.92
N PHE A 482 23.38 21.86 -16.75
CA PHE A 482 23.29 23.13 -17.46
C PHE A 482 23.16 24.32 -16.50
N LEU A 483 22.28 24.25 -15.50
CA LEU A 483 22.11 25.31 -14.49
C LEU A 483 23.39 25.55 -13.70
N ARG A 484 24.12 24.49 -13.31
CA ARG A 484 25.42 24.64 -12.64
C ARG A 484 26.44 25.36 -13.51
N VAL A 485 26.47 25.05 -14.82
CA VAL A 485 27.34 25.76 -15.77
C VAL A 485 26.88 27.21 -15.91
N LEU A 486 25.58 27.45 -16.04
CA LEU A 486 24.98 28.78 -16.15
C LEU A 486 25.31 29.67 -14.95
N ASP A 487 25.18 29.14 -13.74
CA ASP A 487 25.54 29.82 -12.49
C ASP A 487 27.03 30.16 -12.45
N SER A 488 27.88 29.23 -12.91
CA SER A 488 29.34 29.44 -12.95
C SER A 488 29.78 30.52 -13.93
N VAL A 489 28.95 30.83 -14.94
CA VAL A 489 29.18 31.90 -15.91
C VAL A 489 28.39 33.17 -15.59
N GLY A 490 27.69 33.22 -14.45
CA GLY A 490 26.91 34.38 -14.01
C GLY A 490 25.65 34.66 -14.83
N GLY A 491 25.08 33.64 -15.47
CA GLY A 491 23.81 33.75 -16.19
C GLY A 491 22.59 33.51 -15.30
N SER A 492 21.40 33.71 -15.85
CA SER A 492 20.12 33.44 -15.20
C SER A 492 19.19 32.62 -16.09
N PHE A 493 18.42 31.72 -15.48
CA PHE A 493 17.42 30.90 -16.17
C PHE A 493 16.01 31.20 -15.67
N SER A 494 15.12 31.53 -16.61
CA SER A 494 13.70 31.71 -16.38
C SER A 494 12.93 30.45 -16.78
N GLU A 495 12.69 29.56 -15.81
CA GLU A 495 12.07 28.24 -16.03
C GLU A 495 10.72 28.32 -16.76
N ASN A 496 9.90 29.32 -16.44
CA ASN A 496 8.55 29.48 -17.00
C ASN A 496 8.52 29.68 -18.53
N VAL A 497 9.60 30.21 -19.09
CA VAL A 497 9.73 30.49 -20.53
C VAL A 497 10.83 29.61 -21.15
N GLY A 498 11.65 28.96 -20.34
CA GLY A 498 12.89 28.32 -20.76
C GLY A 498 13.87 29.32 -21.37
N ARG A 499 13.89 30.56 -20.83
CA ARG A 499 14.77 31.63 -21.29
C ARG A 499 16.07 31.63 -20.49
N VAL A 500 17.20 31.74 -21.19
CA VAL A 500 18.53 31.92 -20.62
C VAL A 500 19.04 33.30 -20.95
N ASP A 501 19.51 34.04 -19.95
CA ASP A 501 20.21 35.31 -20.11
C ASP A 501 21.64 35.16 -19.60
N VAL A 502 22.65 35.37 -20.44
CA VAL A 502 24.06 35.14 -20.05
C VAL A 502 25.03 36.12 -20.70
N ARG A 503 26.02 36.58 -19.93
CA ARG A 503 27.13 37.41 -20.40
C ARG A 503 28.44 36.68 -20.17
N LEU A 504 28.99 36.14 -21.25
CA LEU A 504 30.21 35.37 -21.23
C LEU A 504 31.41 36.32 -21.36
N GLN A 505 32.33 36.28 -20.41
CA GLN A 505 33.46 37.23 -20.33
C GLN A 505 34.75 36.71 -20.97
N SER A 506 34.81 35.42 -21.30
CA SER A 506 35.99 34.80 -21.89
C SER A 506 35.62 33.60 -22.75
N ARG A 507 36.52 33.26 -23.68
CA ARG A 507 36.40 32.08 -24.53
C ARG A 507 36.24 30.78 -23.75
N ALA A 508 36.98 30.59 -22.67
CA ALA A 508 36.91 29.36 -21.87
C ALA A 508 35.52 29.17 -21.24
N LEU A 509 34.91 30.24 -20.72
CA LEU A 509 33.55 30.20 -20.19
C LEU A 509 32.52 29.92 -21.29
N ALA A 510 32.76 30.44 -22.49
CA ALA A 510 31.91 30.20 -23.65
C ALA A 510 31.95 28.75 -24.11
N GLU A 511 33.14 28.15 -24.21
CA GLU A 511 33.30 26.74 -24.57
C GLU A 511 32.58 25.82 -23.56
N HIS A 512 32.70 26.12 -22.26
CA HIS A 512 31.98 25.41 -21.20
C HIS A 512 30.45 25.56 -21.36
N PHE A 513 29.98 26.80 -21.60
CA PHE A 513 28.57 27.09 -21.79
C PHE A 513 27.99 26.43 -23.05
N PHE A 514 28.67 26.51 -24.20
CA PHE A 514 28.23 25.91 -25.47
C PHE A 514 28.11 24.38 -25.37
N SER A 515 29.09 23.74 -24.72
CA SER A 515 29.05 22.30 -24.46
C SER A 515 27.84 21.90 -23.62
N ALA A 516 27.50 22.70 -22.59
CA ALA A 516 26.33 22.47 -21.75
C ALA A 516 25.02 22.77 -22.51
N LEU A 517 24.97 23.86 -23.27
CA LEU A 517 23.80 24.28 -24.06
C LEU A 517 23.41 23.22 -25.09
N GLY A 518 24.37 22.60 -25.78
CA GLY A 518 24.10 21.53 -26.75
C GLY A 518 23.45 20.29 -26.12
N LYS A 519 23.63 20.07 -24.81
CA LYS A 519 22.97 18.99 -24.05
C LYS A 519 21.62 19.41 -23.46
N ALA A 520 21.43 20.71 -23.22
CA ALA A 520 20.26 21.25 -22.54
C ALA A 520 19.01 21.16 -23.43
N ARG A 521 17.97 20.48 -22.93
CA ARG A 521 16.67 20.35 -23.62
C ARG A 521 15.62 21.33 -23.11
N SER A 522 15.89 22.02 -22.02
CA SER A 522 14.97 22.96 -21.36
C SER A 522 15.10 24.41 -21.84
N VAL A 523 16.08 24.71 -22.70
CA VAL A 523 16.33 26.07 -23.20
C VAL A 523 15.59 26.27 -24.53
N TYR A 524 14.68 27.24 -24.56
CA TYR A 524 13.89 27.63 -25.73
C TYR A 524 14.24 29.03 -26.25
N GLU A 525 14.61 29.93 -25.33
CA GLU A 525 15.06 31.29 -25.65
C GLU A 525 16.46 31.49 -25.09
N LEU A 526 17.36 32.07 -25.88
CA LEU A 526 18.73 32.38 -25.47
C LEU A 526 19.02 33.84 -25.77
N ASP A 527 19.29 34.63 -24.73
CA ASP A 527 19.87 35.96 -24.79
C ASP A 527 21.33 35.86 -24.33
N ILE A 528 22.24 36.00 -25.27
CA ILE A 528 23.67 35.82 -25.03
C ILE A 528 24.44 37.11 -25.34
N GLY A 529 25.41 37.45 -24.49
CA GLY A 529 26.42 38.47 -24.79
C GLY A 529 27.81 37.88 -24.73
N LEU A 530 28.64 38.19 -25.73
CA LEU A 530 30.04 37.78 -25.79
C LEU A 530 30.93 39.01 -25.53
N ASP A 531 31.47 39.14 -24.32
CA ASP A 531 32.24 40.31 -23.88
C ASP A 531 33.76 40.14 -24.11
N TRP A 532 34.16 39.43 -25.17
CA TRP A 532 35.55 39.30 -25.63
C TRP A 532 35.66 39.47 -27.15
N ALA A 533 36.88 39.47 -27.69
CA ALA A 533 37.12 39.47 -29.12
C ALA A 533 36.79 38.07 -29.71
N CYS A 534 35.53 37.86 -30.05
CA CYS A 534 35.02 36.61 -30.61
C CYS A 534 35.63 36.32 -31.99
N THR A 535 36.06 35.08 -32.23
CA THR A 535 36.59 34.61 -33.52
C THR A 535 35.52 33.87 -34.31
N THR A 536 35.73 33.71 -35.62
CA THR A 536 34.89 32.86 -36.50
C THR A 536 34.66 31.46 -35.91
N SER A 537 35.72 30.85 -35.37
CA SER A 537 35.65 29.52 -34.75
C SER A 537 34.75 29.48 -33.51
N ASP A 538 34.68 30.57 -32.74
CA ASP A 538 33.82 30.64 -31.56
C ASP A 538 32.33 30.72 -31.97
N LEU A 539 32.03 31.39 -33.09
CA LEU A 539 30.67 31.47 -33.65
C LEU A 539 30.21 30.14 -34.24
N GLU A 540 31.09 29.41 -34.93
CA GLU A 540 30.80 28.06 -35.42
C GLU A 540 30.48 27.10 -34.26
N ALA A 541 31.22 27.22 -33.14
CA ALA A 541 30.95 26.43 -31.94
C ALA A 541 29.58 26.76 -31.32
N LEU A 542 29.20 28.05 -31.29
CA LEU A 542 27.88 28.49 -30.85
C LEU A 542 26.78 27.96 -31.78
N GLU A 543 26.97 28.03 -33.11
CA GLU A 543 26.02 27.50 -34.09
C GLU A 543 25.81 25.99 -33.91
N ASP A 544 26.89 25.22 -33.75
CA ASP A 544 26.83 23.77 -33.50
C ASP A 544 26.09 23.45 -32.19
N ALA A 545 26.34 24.23 -31.13
CA ALA A 545 25.61 24.11 -29.86
C ALA A 545 24.11 24.42 -30.04
N LEU A 546 23.76 25.49 -30.75
CA LEU A 546 22.38 25.87 -31.04
C LEU A 546 21.65 24.77 -31.82
N ARG A 547 22.30 24.19 -32.85
CA ARG A 547 21.76 23.10 -33.66
C ARG A 547 21.46 21.83 -32.85
N LYS A 548 22.27 21.54 -31.83
CA LYS A 548 22.08 20.39 -30.93
C LYS A 548 21.03 20.66 -29.85
N SER A 549 20.85 21.93 -29.48
CA SER A 549 19.90 22.40 -28.47
C SER A 549 18.44 22.43 -28.98
N ARG A 550 17.52 22.95 -28.15
CA ARG A 550 16.12 23.25 -28.53
C ARG A 550 15.82 24.74 -28.62
N VAL A 551 16.85 25.59 -28.69
CA VAL A 551 16.71 27.04 -28.79
C VAL A 551 15.98 27.41 -30.09
N SER A 552 14.86 28.10 -29.94
CA SER A 552 14.02 28.58 -31.05
C SER A 552 14.03 30.09 -31.20
N ILE A 553 14.39 30.81 -30.13
CA ILE A 553 14.51 32.28 -30.11
C ILE A 553 15.92 32.58 -29.64
N PHE A 554 16.66 33.34 -30.44
CA PHE A 554 18.05 33.66 -30.21
C PHE A 554 18.26 35.17 -30.32
N ASP A 555 18.57 35.78 -29.19
CA ASP A 555 18.95 37.18 -29.07
C ASP A 555 20.46 37.23 -28.75
N TRP A 556 21.20 38.08 -29.47
CA TRP A 556 22.63 38.23 -29.25
C TRP A 556 23.01 39.70 -29.18
N ILE A 557 23.80 40.05 -28.15
CA ILE A 557 24.27 41.40 -27.89
C ILE A 557 25.80 41.48 -28.07
N PHE A 558 26.22 42.35 -28.99
CA PHE A 558 27.63 42.60 -29.31
C PHE A 558 28.12 43.85 -28.57
N ASN A 559 29.02 43.69 -27.58
CA ASN A 559 29.51 44.81 -26.76
C ASN A 559 30.87 45.38 -27.20
N ASN A 560 31.55 44.79 -28.19
CA ASN A 560 32.97 45.09 -28.47
C ASN A 560 33.28 45.84 -29.77
N PHE A 561 32.30 46.39 -30.49
CA PHE A 561 32.60 47.43 -31.47
C PHE A 561 32.75 48.75 -30.73
N GLY A 562 34.01 49.19 -30.59
CA GLY A 562 34.42 50.35 -29.82
C GLY A 562 33.51 51.56 -30.00
N ARG A 563 33.13 52.18 -28.88
CA ARG A 563 32.40 53.45 -28.80
C ARG A 563 32.87 54.45 -29.86
N ALA A 564 32.00 54.72 -30.83
CA ALA A 564 31.67 56.08 -31.22
C ALA A 564 30.15 56.17 -31.39
N SER A 565 29.52 56.92 -30.48
CA SER A 565 28.16 57.50 -30.54
C SER A 565 26.91 56.60 -30.49
N SER A 566 26.10 56.88 -29.44
CA SER A 566 24.64 56.73 -29.30
C SER A 566 24.03 55.33 -29.42
N GLY A 567 23.55 54.83 -28.27
CA GLY A 567 22.90 53.54 -28.12
C GLY A 567 21.59 53.43 -28.89
N ASN A 568 21.49 52.36 -29.66
CA ASN A 568 20.25 51.72 -30.06
C ASN A 568 20.45 50.21 -29.87
N TYR A 569 19.74 49.63 -28.90
CA TYR A 569 19.62 48.18 -28.80
C TYR A 569 18.68 47.72 -29.92
N TYR A 570 19.21 47.10 -30.97
CA TYR A 570 18.40 46.48 -32.00
C TYR A 570 17.91 45.12 -31.50
N ARG A 571 16.60 45.03 -31.21
CA ARG A 571 15.92 43.77 -30.90
C ARG A 571 15.28 43.25 -32.18
N HIS A 572 15.84 42.19 -32.76
CA HIS A 572 15.29 41.55 -33.97
C HIS A 572 14.61 40.23 -33.60
N PRO A 573 13.27 40.15 -33.59
CA PRO A 573 12.58 38.87 -33.40
C PRO A 573 12.66 38.06 -34.70
N HIS A 574 13.62 37.14 -34.78
CA HIS A 574 13.67 36.15 -35.87
C HIS A 574 13.07 34.82 -35.40
N HIS A 575 12.01 34.37 -36.08
CA HIS A 575 11.59 32.96 -36.04
C HIS A 575 12.54 32.16 -36.95
N MET A 576 13.52 31.49 -36.35
CA MET A 576 14.56 30.76 -37.07
C MET A 576 14.05 29.38 -37.55
N THR A 577 14.13 29.11 -38.86
CA THR A 577 13.71 27.82 -39.45
C THR A 577 14.86 26.99 -40.04
N SER A 578 16.06 27.58 -40.21
CA SER A 578 17.31 26.86 -40.52
C SER A 578 18.52 27.78 -40.39
N PHE A 579 19.65 27.31 -39.85
CA PHE A 579 20.92 28.04 -39.87
C PHE A 579 21.68 27.79 -41.18
N SER A 580 22.15 28.85 -41.84
CA SER A 580 23.37 28.80 -42.65
C SER A 580 24.40 29.75 -42.04
N ALA A 581 25.64 29.30 -41.85
CA ALA A 581 26.72 30.12 -41.32
C ALA A 581 26.84 31.46 -42.06
N SER A 582 26.53 31.49 -43.36
CA SER A 582 26.52 32.70 -44.20
C SER A 582 25.59 33.82 -43.72
N GLU A 583 24.48 33.51 -43.03
CA GLU A 583 23.55 34.56 -42.55
C GLU A 583 24.03 35.21 -41.24
N ILE A 584 24.82 34.51 -40.43
CA ILE A 584 25.44 35.07 -39.23
C ILE A 584 26.59 36.01 -39.61
N PHE A 585 27.30 35.74 -40.72
CA PHE A 585 28.41 36.59 -41.19
C PHE A 585 27.98 37.86 -41.95
N LEU A 586 26.69 38.01 -42.28
CA LEU A 586 26.15 39.17 -43.00
C LEU A 586 25.58 40.26 -42.07
N ILE A 587 25.63 40.05 -40.75
CA ILE A 587 25.26 40.99 -39.69
C ILE A 587 26.53 41.38 -38.94
#